data_AF-A0AAE9L8D8-F1
#
_entry.id   AF-A0AAE9L8D8-F1
#
_cell.length_a   1.000
_cell.length_b   1.000
_cell.length_c   1.000
_cell.angle_alpha   90.00
_cell.angle_beta   90.00
_cell.angle_gamma   90.00
#
_symmetry.space_group_name_H-M   'P 1'
#
loop_
_entity.id
_entity.type
_entity.pdbx_description
1 polymer ?
#
loop_
_entity_poly.entity_id
_entity_poly.type
_entity_poly.pdbx_seq_one_letter_code
_entity_poly.pdbx_strand_id
1 'polypeptide(L)' 'MESTNFKVIPEKLKGRTIEDVAITTNAVVIKFTDGTFLDIYLDEAAQTLKTSTNKLDS' A
#
# COMPACT_ATOMS: atom_id res chain seq x y z
N MET A 1 20.67 -3.19 -8.45
CA MET A 1 19.55 -3.87 -7.79
C MET A 1 18.35 -3.66 -8.68
N GLU A 2 17.88 -4.71 -9.35
CA GLU A 2 16.69 -4.60 -10.18
C GLU A 2 15.50 -4.34 -9.25
N SER A 3 14.92 -3.15 -9.37
CA SER A 3 13.60 -2.85 -8.85
C SER A 3 12.62 -3.75 -9.58
N THR A 4 12.43 -4.97 -9.07
CA THR A 4 11.34 -5.83 -9.50
C THR A 4 10.07 -5.01 -9.29
N ASN A 5 9.41 -4.66 -10.39
CA ASN A 5 8.15 -3.93 -10.39
C ASN A 5 7.08 -4.81 -9.72
N PHE A 6 7.11 -4.91 -8.40
CA PHE A 6 6.12 -5.58 -7.57
C PHE A 6 4.88 -4.70 -7.54
N LYS A 7 4.12 -4.73 -8.64
CA LYS A 7 2.78 -4.16 -8.67
C LYS A 7 1.86 -5.10 -7.90
N VAL A 8 1.82 -4.98 -6.58
CA VAL A 8 0.86 -5.74 -5.77
C VAL A 8 -0.51 -5.09 -5.97
N ILE A 9 -1.42 -5.86 -6.57
CA ILE A 9 -2.78 -5.41 -6.88
C ILE A 9 -3.62 -5.61 -5.61
N PRO A 10 -4.49 -4.67 -5.20
CA PRO A 10 -5.28 -4.78 -3.96
C PRO A 10 -6.02 -6.11 -3.76
N GLU A 11 -6.47 -6.78 -4.82
CA GLU A 11 -7.09 -8.11 -4.74
C GLU A 11 -6.16 -9.16 -4.13
N LYS A 12 -4.84 -9.06 -4.35
CA LYS A 12 -3.83 -9.95 -3.78
C LYS A 12 -3.57 -9.70 -2.29
N LEU A 13 -4.14 -8.63 -1.73
CA LEU A 13 -4.02 -8.29 -0.31
C LEU A 13 -5.14 -8.87 0.56
N LYS A 14 -6.20 -9.43 -0.06
CA LYS A 14 -7.34 -10.01 0.67
C LYS A 14 -6.90 -11.19 1.52
N GLY A 15 -7.37 -11.24 2.77
CA GLY A 15 -7.07 -12.30 3.73
C GLY A 15 -5.67 -12.24 4.35
N ARG A 16 -4.87 -11.22 4.01
CA ARG A 16 -3.54 -11.02 4.60
C ARG A 16 -3.66 -10.34 5.96
N THR A 17 -2.76 -10.70 6.87
CA THR A 17 -2.72 -10.12 8.22
C THR A 17 -2.07 -8.75 8.21
N ILE A 18 -2.76 -7.79 8.82
CA ILE A 18 -2.27 -6.43 9.05
C ILE A 18 -1.42 -6.44 10.33
N GLU A 19 -0.25 -5.82 10.26
CA GLU A 19 0.63 -5.59 11.40
C GLU A 19 0.34 -4.22 12.04
N ASP A 20 0.16 -3.18 11.21
CA ASP A 20 -0.06 -1.82 11.68
C ASP A 20 -0.86 -0.96 10.67
N VAL A 21 -1.50 0.11 11.16
CA VAL A 21 -2.24 1.10 10.36
C VAL A 21 -1.90 2.51 10.83
N ALA A 22 -1.42 3.34 9.91
CA ALA A 22 -1.22 4.77 10.13
C ALA A 22 -2.26 5.58 9.35
N ILE A 23 -2.94 6.49 10.04
CA ILE A 23 -3.92 7.41 9.43
C ILE A 23 -3.38 8.83 9.58
N THR A 24 -3.28 9.53 8.46
CA THR A 24 -2.88 10.93 8.39
C THR A 24 -4.02 11.76 7.80
N THR A 25 -3.86 13.08 7.76
CA THR A 25 -4.85 13.97 7.13
C THR A 25 -5.12 13.62 5.66
N ASN A 26 -4.11 13.10 4.94
CA ASN A 26 -4.16 12.98 3.48
C ASN A 26 -4.09 11.53 2.98
N ALA A 27 -3.73 10.58 3.83
CA ALA A 27 -3.49 9.20 3.44
C ALA A 27 -3.70 8.21 4.60
N VAL A 28 -4.01 6.97 4.22
CA VAL A 28 -3.99 5.80 5.10
C VAL A 28 -2.91 4.86 4.59
N VAL A 29 -2.03 4.41 5.49
CA VAL A 29 -0.97 3.43 5.19
C VAL A 29 -1.21 2.18 6.02
N ILE A 30 -1.22 1.03 5.36
CA ILE A 30 -1.40 -0.29 5.99
C ILE A 30 -0.12 -1.09 5.83
N LYS A 31 0.46 -1.52 6.95
CA LYS A 31 1.61 -2.44 6.98
C LYS A 31 1.09 -3.87 7.18
N PHE A 32 1.46 -4.78 6.30
CA PHE A 32 1.19 -6.21 6.45
C PHE A 32 2.37 -6.92 7.10
N THR A 33 2.10 -8.05 7.76
CA THR A 33 3.10 -8.83 8.52
C THR A 33 4.27 -9.38 7.70
N ASP A 34 4.18 -9.38 6.37
CA ASP A 34 5.25 -9.83 5.47
C ASP A 34 6.16 -8.70 4.96
N GLY A 35 5.99 -7.48 5.50
CA GLY A 35 6.73 -6.28 5.07
C GLY A 35 6.14 -5.56 3.84
N THR A 36 4.98 -5.97 3.33
CA THR A 36 4.24 -5.22 2.30
C THR A 36 3.55 -4.00 2.92
N PHE A 37 3.55 -2.89 2.18
CA PHE A 37 2.81 -1.68 2.50
C PHE A 37 1.76 -1.41 1.43
N LEU A 38 0.61 -0.89 1.86
CA LEU A 38 -0.46 -0.37 1.01
C LEU A 38 -0.74 1.08 1.42
N ASP A 39 -0.48 2.01 0.50
CA ASP A 39 -0.84 3.40 0.63
C ASP A 39 -2.19 3.63 -0.05
N ILE A 40 -3.10 4.32 0.63
CA ILE A 40 -4.40 4.76 0.10
C ILE A 40 -4.45 6.28 0.22
N TYR A 41 -4.59 6.98 -0.89
CA TYR A 41 -4.58 8.44 -0.94
C TYR A 41 -5.54 8.96 -2.01
N LEU A 42 -5.98 10.22 -1.85
CA LEU A 42 -6.77 10.91 -2.85
C LEU A 42 -5.86 11.39 -3.98
N ASP A 43 -6.17 11.01 -5.21
CA ASP A 43 -5.67 11.72 -6.38
C ASP A 43 -6.47 13.01 -6.54
N GLU A 44 -5.86 14.15 -6.22
CA GLU A 44 -6.52 15.45 -6.28
C GLU A 44 -6.95 15.84 -7.70
N ALA A 45 -6.23 15.38 -8.73
CA ALA A 45 -6.57 15.72 -10.12
C ALA A 45 -7.80 14.92 -10.60
N ALA A 46 -7.83 13.62 -10.31
CA ALA A 46 -8.91 12.74 -10.72
C ALA A 46 -10.09 12.73 -9.74
N GLN A 47 -9.92 13.30 -8.53
CA GLN A 47 -10.88 13.21 -7.42
C GLN A 47 -11.31 11.76 -7.12
N THR A 48 -10.35 10.84 -7.17
CA THR A 48 -10.56 9.40 -6.92
C THR A 48 -9.50 8.86 -5.97
N LEU A 49 -9.83 7.81 -5.23
CA LEU A 49 -8.84 7.11 -4.41
C LEU A 49 -7.90 6.31 -5.31
N LYS A 50 -6.59 6.45 -5.05
CA LYS A 50 -5.55 5.62 -5.63
C LYS A 50 -4.88 4.79 -4.55
N THR A 51 -4.35 3.66 -4.97
CA THR A 51 -3.57 2.77 -4.12
C THR A 51 -2.18 2.58 -4.68
N SER A 52 -1.17 2.63 -3.82
CA SER A 52 0.20 2.22 -4.13
C SER A 52 0.60 1.05 -3.25
N THR A 53 1.42 0.16 -3.76
CA THR A 53 1.97 -0.94 -2.99
C THR A 53 3.47 -1.04 -3.19
N ASN A 54 4.16 -1.28 -2.09
CA ASN A 54 5.61 -1.43 -2.05
C ASN A 54 5.97 -2.49 -1.02
N LYS A 55 7.09 -3.15 -1.25
CA LYS A 55 7.70 -4.06 -0.29
C LYS A 55 9.08 -3.51 0.02
N LEU A 56 9.34 -3.30 1.30
CA LEU A 56 10.70 -3.01 1.75
C LEU A 56 11.42 -4.34 1.82
N ASP A 57 12.22 -4.64 0.79
CA ASP A 57 13.15 -5.76 0.86
C ASP A 57 14.18 -5.41 1.94
N SER A 58 14.24 -6.27 2.96
CA SER A 58 15.25 -6.29 4.02
C SER A 58 16.62 -6.71 3.49
#